data_AF-A0A1D6FQN9-F1
#
_entry.id   AF-A0A1D6FQN9-F1
#
_cell.length_a   1.000
_cell.length_b   1.000
_cell.length_c   1.000
_cell.angle_alpha   90.00
_cell.angle_beta   90.00
_cell.angle_gamma   90.00
#
_symmetry.space_group_name_H-M   'P 1'
#
loop_
_entity.id
_entity.type
_entity.pdbx_description
1 polymer ?
#
loop_
_entity_poly.entity_id
_entity_poly.type
_entity_poly.pdbx_seq_one_letter_code
_entity_poly.pdbx_strand_id
1 'polypeptide(L)'
;MEGGGVGDAYGEDRATEEQLITPWAFSVASGYTLLRDPRHNKGLAFSEAERDAHYLRGLLPPALASQELQEKKLMHNLRQYERPLHRYIAMMDLQERNERLFYKLLIDNVEELLPVVYTPTVGEACQKYGSIYRRPQGLYISLKDKGKILEVLKNWPERSIQVIVVTDGERILGLGDLGCQGMGIPVGKLSLYTALGGVRPSAEYHELVEEFMAAVKQNYGEKVLTQFEDFANHNAFDLLEKYRESHLVFNDDIQGTASVVLAGLLAALKVVGGTLADHTYLFLGAGEASRFAYTRSELWTAFR
;
A
#
# COMPACT_ATOMS: atom_id res chain seq x y z
N MET A 1 -8.60 -50.61 24.02
CA MET A 1 -7.48 -50.36 23.09
C MET A 1 -7.53 -48.90 22.71
N GLU A 2 -6.39 -48.33 22.32
CA GLU A 2 -6.22 -46.88 22.14
C GLU A 2 -6.58 -46.41 20.72
N GLY A 3 -6.63 -45.09 20.54
CA GLY A 3 -7.01 -44.42 19.29
C GLY A 3 -7.66 -43.06 19.61
N GLY A 4 -6.93 -41.95 19.77
CA GLY A 4 -5.51 -41.74 19.49
C GLY A 4 -5.30 -40.56 18.52
N GLY A 5 -5.84 -39.40 18.88
CA GLY A 5 -5.71 -38.15 18.13
C GLY A 5 -5.35 -37.02 19.09
N VAL A 6 -4.47 -36.11 18.66
CA VAL A 6 -3.98 -35.02 19.49
C VAL A 6 -5.08 -33.98 19.67
N GLY A 7 -5.40 -33.63 20.92
CA GLY A 7 -6.22 -32.46 21.21
C GLY A 7 -5.41 -31.19 20.94
N ASP A 8 -5.92 -30.31 20.09
CA ASP A 8 -5.30 -29.00 19.87
C ASP A 8 -5.34 -28.18 21.17
N ALA A 9 -4.25 -27.47 21.46
CA ALA A 9 -4.07 -26.69 22.68
C ALA A 9 -4.77 -25.32 22.63
N TYR A 10 -5.25 -24.91 21.46
CA TYR A 10 -5.90 -23.61 21.24
C TYR A 10 -7.38 -23.80 20.88
N GLY A 11 -8.24 -23.69 21.90
CA GLY A 11 -9.69 -23.90 21.80
C GLY A 11 -10.45 -22.76 21.10
N GLU A 12 -10.06 -22.41 19.88
CA GLU A 12 -10.63 -21.30 19.09
C GLU A 12 -11.52 -21.75 17.93
N ASP A 13 -12.14 -22.94 18.01
CA ASP A 13 -13.21 -23.30 17.07
C ASP A 13 -14.56 -22.71 17.53
N ARG A 14 -14.73 -21.42 17.20
CA ARG A 14 -16.03 -20.73 17.16
C ARG A 14 -16.23 -20.09 15.79
N ALA A 15 -16.09 -20.89 14.73
CA ALA A 15 -16.63 -20.53 13.43
C ALA A 15 -18.13 -20.20 13.58
N THR A 16 -18.51 -18.96 13.28
CA THR A 16 -19.92 -18.54 13.30
C THR A 16 -20.56 -18.97 11.99
N GLU A 17 -21.30 -20.08 12.02
CA GLU A 17 -21.85 -20.78 10.83
C GLU A 17 -22.76 -19.90 9.95
N GLU A 18 -23.26 -18.78 10.46
CA GLU A 18 -24.15 -17.85 9.73
C GLU A 18 -23.41 -16.85 8.80
N GLN A 19 -22.07 -16.84 8.76
CA GLN A 19 -21.34 -15.88 7.95
C GLN A 19 -21.43 -16.15 6.43
N LEU A 20 -22.03 -15.22 5.69
CA LEU A 20 -22.00 -15.18 4.23
C LEU A 20 -20.55 -15.24 3.70
N ILE A 21 -20.26 -16.21 2.84
CA ILE A 21 -18.96 -16.38 2.17
C ILE A 21 -19.07 -16.05 0.67
N THR A 22 -18.03 -15.44 0.10
CA THR A 22 -17.92 -15.24 -1.35
C THR A 22 -17.62 -16.58 -2.04
N PRO A 23 -18.47 -17.08 -2.95
CA PRO A 23 -18.26 -18.37 -3.61
C PRO A 23 -17.29 -18.22 -4.79
N TRP A 24 -16.00 -18.08 -4.50
CA TRP A 24 -14.95 -17.96 -5.52
C TRP A 24 -14.80 -19.24 -6.34
N ALA A 25 -14.83 -19.11 -7.68
CA ALA A 25 -14.55 -20.19 -8.62
C ALA A 25 -13.17 -19.99 -9.25
N PHE A 26 -12.32 -21.01 -9.18
CA PHE A 26 -10.98 -21.00 -9.76
C PHE A 26 -10.95 -21.70 -11.11
N SER A 27 -10.24 -21.13 -12.09
CA SER A 27 -10.05 -21.70 -13.42
C SER A 27 -8.68 -21.30 -14.00
N VAL A 28 -8.17 -22.06 -14.98
CA VAL A 28 -6.85 -21.80 -15.56
C VAL A 28 -6.90 -20.57 -16.47
N ALA A 29 -6.19 -19.51 -16.08
CA ALA A 29 -6.06 -18.30 -16.88
C ALA A 29 -5.43 -18.60 -18.25
N SER A 30 -6.16 -18.23 -19.31
CA SER A 30 -5.78 -18.42 -20.71
C SER A 30 -6.41 -17.33 -21.58
N GLY A 31 -5.94 -17.19 -22.83
CA GLY A 31 -6.45 -16.24 -23.81
C GLY A 31 -6.50 -14.80 -23.27
N TYR A 32 -7.60 -14.10 -23.56
CA TYR A 32 -7.80 -12.73 -23.05
C TYR A 32 -7.95 -12.63 -21.53
N THR A 33 -8.30 -13.70 -20.81
CA THR A 33 -8.34 -13.67 -19.34
C THR A 33 -6.93 -13.50 -18.78
N LEU A 34 -5.97 -14.27 -19.28
CA LEU A 34 -4.55 -14.17 -18.91
C LEU A 34 -3.92 -12.83 -19.34
N LEU A 35 -4.31 -12.28 -20.50
CA LEU A 35 -3.82 -10.98 -20.98
C LEU A 35 -4.41 -9.77 -20.25
N ARG A 36 -5.48 -9.95 -19.46
CA ARG A 36 -6.16 -8.87 -18.71
C ARG A 36 -5.81 -8.86 -17.22
N ASP A 37 -5.28 -9.95 -16.68
CA ASP A 37 -4.77 -10.04 -15.31
C ASP A 37 -3.34 -9.44 -15.22
N PRO A 38 -3.13 -8.32 -14.50
CA PRO A 38 -1.82 -7.66 -14.45
C PRO A 38 -0.74 -8.47 -13.71
N ARG A 39 -1.09 -9.45 -12.86
CA ARG A 39 -0.14 -10.28 -12.10
C ARG A 39 0.53 -11.33 -12.96
N HIS A 40 -0.18 -11.77 -14.00
CA HIS A 40 0.19 -12.89 -14.86
C HIS A 40 0.49 -12.46 -16.30
N ASN A 41 0.00 -11.30 -16.76
CA ASN A 41 0.28 -10.78 -18.10
C ASN A 41 1.76 -10.38 -18.26
N LYS A 42 2.51 -11.14 -19.07
CA LYS A 42 3.92 -10.84 -19.42
C LYS A 42 4.07 -9.93 -20.66
N GLY A 43 2.95 -9.54 -21.30
CA GLY A 43 2.98 -8.81 -22.58
C GLY A 43 3.74 -9.59 -23.66
N LEU A 44 4.72 -8.96 -24.31
CA LEU A 44 5.52 -9.63 -25.34
C LEU A 44 6.59 -10.61 -24.79
N ALA A 45 6.72 -10.73 -23.46
CA ALA A 45 7.62 -11.70 -22.79
C ALA A 45 6.96 -13.06 -22.52
N PHE A 46 5.72 -13.30 -22.99
CA PHE A 46 5.25 -14.67 -23.17
C PHE A 46 6.07 -15.32 -24.29
N SER A 47 6.77 -16.41 -23.97
CA SER A 47 7.49 -17.29 -24.90
C SER A 47 6.53 -18.04 -25.83
N GLU A 48 7.02 -18.63 -26.92
CA GLU A 48 6.17 -19.39 -27.85
C GLU A 48 5.45 -20.56 -27.15
N ALA A 49 6.14 -21.30 -26.29
CA ALA A 49 5.56 -22.38 -25.50
C ALA A 49 4.44 -21.90 -24.56
N GLU A 50 4.62 -20.75 -23.88
CA GLU A 50 3.55 -20.15 -23.06
C GLU A 50 2.38 -19.67 -23.93
N ARG A 51 2.65 -19.13 -25.13
CA ARG A 51 1.61 -18.65 -26.05
C ARG A 51 0.78 -19.79 -26.63
N ASP A 52 1.38 -20.95 -26.86
CA ASP A 52 0.68 -22.14 -27.34
C ASP A 52 -0.09 -22.83 -26.20
N ALA A 53 0.53 -22.99 -25.03
CA ALA A 53 -0.11 -23.63 -23.86
C ALA A 53 -1.28 -22.82 -23.28
N HIS A 54 -1.21 -21.49 -23.29
CA HIS A 54 -2.26 -20.61 -22.74
C HIS A 54 -3.16 -19.95 -23.80
N TYR A 55 -3.20 -20.47 -25.03
CA TYR A 55 -4.09 -19.98 -26.11
C TYR A 55 -3.91 -18.48 -26.44
N LEU A 56 -2.66 -18.00 -26.46
CA LEU A 56 -2.28 -16.62 -26.81
C LEU A 56 -1.77 -16.48 -28.25
N ARG A 57 -1.51 -17.59 -28.96
CA ARG A 57 -1.05 -17.57 -30.36
C ARG A 57 -2.06 -16.83 -31.24
N GLY A 58 -1.60 -15.80 -31.95
CA GLY A 58 -2.46 -14.91 -32.75
C GLY A 58 -3.13 -13.76 -31.98
N LEU A 59 -3.20 -13.81 -30.64
CA LEU A 59 -3.66 -12.67 -29.82
C LEU A 59 -2.54 -11.63 -29.57
N LEU A 60 -1.28 -12.04 -29.75
CA LEU A 60 -0.10 -11.19 -29.65
C LEU A 60 0.67 -11.16 -30.98
N PRO A 61 1.30 -10.03 -31.36
CA PRO A 61 2.23 -9.96 -32.49
C PRO A 61 3.33 -11.03 -32.39
N PRO A 62 3.84 -11.57 -33.50
CA PRO A 62 4.80 -12.68 -33.48
C PRO A 62 6.14 -12.35 -32.81
N ALA A 63 6.46 -11.05 -32.63
CA ALA A 63 7.65 -10.63 -31.91
C ALA A 63 7.61 -11.06 -30.43
N LEU A 64 8.73 -11.61 -29.96
CA LEU A 64 9.05 -11.73 -28.54
C LEU A 64 9.81 -10.48 -28.09
N ALA A 65 9.65 -10.06 -26.84
CA ALA A 65 10.50 -9.03 -26.23
C ALA A 65 10.75 -9.37 -24.75
N SER A 66 12.02 -9.44 -24.36
CA SER A 66 12.41 -9.68 -22.97
C SER A 66 11.92 -8.57 -22.03
N GLN A 67 11.95 -8.81 -20.72
CA GLN A 67 11.42 -7.84 -19.75
C GLN A 67 12.21 -6.53 -19.77
N GLU A 68 13.53 -6.62 -19.96
CA GLU A 68 14.48 -5.50 -20.08
C GLU A 68 14.25 -4.71 -21.39
N LEU A 69 13.89 -5.39 -22.49
CA LEU A 69 13.55 -4.72 -23.75
C LEU A 69 12.18 -4.01 -23.68
N GLN A 70 11.23 -4.54 -22.92
CA GLN A 70 9.97 -3.85 -22.64
C GLN A 70 10.18 -2.65 -21.71
N GLU A 71 10.95 -2.83 -20.63
CA GLU A 71 11.36 -1.78 -19.69
C GLU A 71 12.06 -0.61 -20.39
N LYS A 72 13.09 -0.90 -21.21
CA LYS A 72 13.83 0.13 -21.98
C LYS A 72 12.93 0.93 -22.94
N LYS A 73 11.92 0.29 -23.53
CA LYS A 73 10.90 0.96 -24.36
C LYS A 73 9.97 1.83 -23.51
N LEU A 74 9.58 1.37 -22.32
CA LEU A 74 8.74 2.13 -21.40
C LEU A 74 9.48 3.37 -20.85
N MET A 75 10.73 3.26 -20.40
CA MET A 75 11.53 4.43 -19.99
C MET A 75 11.72 5.44 -21.12
N HIS A 76 11.97 4.97 -22.35
CA HIS A 76 12.06 5.85 -23.51
C HIS A 76 10.77 6.65 -23.73
N ASN A 77 9.61 5.99 -23.67
CA ASN A 77 8.32 6.65 -23.85
C ASN A 77 7.95 7.56 -22.66
N LEU A 78 8.24 7.16 -21.42
CA LEU A 78 7.97 7.97 -20.23
C LEU A 78 8.75 9.29 -20.25
N ARG A 79 10.01 9.25 -20.68
CA ARG A 79 10.87 10.45 -20.83
C ARG A 79 10.39 11.42 -21.91
N GLN A 80 9.56 10.98 -22.87
CA GLN A 80 8.93 11.87 -23.87
C GLN A 80 7.76 12.69 -23.31
N TYR A 81 7.17 12.31 -22.18
CA TYR A 81 6.12 13.13 -21.56
C TYR A 81 6.72 14.36 -20.86
N GLU A 82 6.29 15.54 -21.30
CA GLU A 82 6.68 16.84 -20.73
C GLU A 82 6.19 17.04 -19.30
N ARG A 83 4.97 16.58 -18.98
CA ARG A 83 4.31 16.81 -17.69
C ARG A 83 4.44 15.59 -16.76
N PRO A 84 4.84 15.76 -15.48
CA PRO A 84 4.91 14.67 -14.51
C PRO A 84 3.60 13.88 -14.38
N LEU A 85 2.45 14.56 -14.34
CA LEU A 85 1.12 13.93 -14.30
C LEU A 85 0.88 12.94 -15.46
N HIS A 86 1.39 13.21 -16.67
CA HIS A 86 1.25 12.26 -17.79
C HIS A 86 2.11 11.01 -17.59
N ARG A 87 3.28 11.15 -16.93
CA ARG A 87 4.12 10.01 -16.51
C ARG A 87 3.44 9.20 -15.41
N TYR A 88 2.84 9.85 -14.41
CA TYR A 88 2.05 9.19 -13.36
C TYR A 88 0.92 8.35 -13.99
N ILE A 89 0.11 8.94 -14.86
CA ILE A 89 -0.98 8.24 -15.56
C ILE A 89 -0.45 7.02 -16.35
N ALA A 90 0.66 7.17 -17.06
CA ALA A 90 1.27 6.07 -17.82
C ALA A 90 1.86 4.96 -16.93
N MET A 91 2.32 5.30 -15.71
CA MET A 91 2.77 4.34 -14.69
C MET A 91 1.60 3.58 -14.06
N MET A 92 0.50 4.25 -13.70
CA MET A 92 -0.71 3.57 -13.20
C MET A 92 -1.33 2.67 -14.28
N ASP A 93 -1.41 3.14 -15.54
CA ASP A 93 -1.81 2.32 -16.69
C ASP A 93 -0.88 1.11 -16.93
N LEU A 94 0.37 1.14 -16.45
CA LEU A 94 1.29 0.01 -16.51
C LEU A 94 1.08 -0.97 -15.35
N GLN A 95 0.91 -0.48 -14.12
CA GLN A 95 0.58 -1.29 -12.94
C GLN A 95 -0.66 -2.16 -13.21
N GLU A 96 -1.71 -1.53 -13.72
CA GLU A 96 -2.99 -2.16 -14.08
C GLU A 96 -2.95 -3.02 -15.36
N ARG A 97 -1.78 -3.24 -15.95
CA ARG A 97 -1.60 -4.03 -17.18
C ARG A 97 -0.54 -5.12 -17.05
N ASN A 98 0.55 -4.87 -16.32
CA ASN A 98 1.65 -5.80 -16.06
C ASN A 98 2.39 -5.33 -14.79
N GLU A 99 1.90 -5.81 -13.65
CA GLU A 99 2.35 -5.44 -12.30
C GLU A 99 3.84 -5.76 -12.10
N ARG A 100 4.32 -6.89 -12.63
CA ARG A 100 5.73 -7.31 -12.55
C ARG A 100 6.66 -6.38 -13.32
N LEU A 101 6.20 -5.86 -14.46
CA LEU A 101 6.96 -4.90 -15.27
C LEU A 101 6.91 -3.49 -14.67
N PHE A 102 5.79 -3.09 -14.05
CA PHE A 102 5.70 -1.87 -13.25
C PHE A 102 6.73 -1.88 -12.10
N TYR A 103 6.76 -2.94 -11.29
CA TYR A 103 7.70 -3.00 -10.17
C TYR A 103 9.16 -3.11 -10.61
N LYS A 104 9.49 -3.92 -11.63
CA LYS A 104 10.87 -3.95 -12.16
C LYS A 104 11.31 -2.56 -12.68
N LEU A 105 10.46 -1.90 -13.46
CA LEU A 105 10.72 -0.56 -13.99
C LEU A 105 10.95 0.46 -12.86
N LEU A 106 10.11 0.43 -11.81
CA LEU A 106 10.20 1.31 -10.65
C LEU A 106 11.45 1.04 -9.79
N ILE A 107 11.83 -0.22 -9.59
CA ILE A 107 13.02 -0.60 -8.81
C ILE A 107 14.29 -0.16 -9.56
N ASP A 108 14.43 -0.53 -10.82
CA ASP A 108 15.67 -0.31 -11.58
C ASP A 108 15.88 1.17 -11.99
N ASN A 109 14.84 2.00 -11.88
CA ASN A 109 14.87 3.43 -12.23
C ASN A 109 14.33 4.32 -11.07
N VAL A 110 14.48 3.87 -9.83
CA VAL A 110 13.83 4.45 -8.63
C VAL A 110 14.05 5.96 -8.47
N GLU A 111 15.25 6.46 -8.69
CA GLU A 111 15.58 7.90 -8.52
C GLU A 111 14.78 8.80 -9.48
N GLU A 112 14.49 8.34 -10.70
CA GLU A 112 13.71 9.09 -11.69
C GLU A 112 12.19 8.89 -11.50
N LEU A 113 11.76 7.71 -11.04
CA LEU A 113 10.35 7.33 -11.00
C LEU A 113 9.67 7.52 -9.64
N LEU A 114 10.42 7.54 -8.53
CA LEU A 114 9.88 7.86 -7.20
C LEU A 114 9.13 9.21 -7.17
N PRO A 115 9.68 10.33 -7.68
CA PRO A 115 8.93 11.60 -7.73
C PRO A 115 7.79 11.63 -8.75
N VAL A 116 7.66 10.59 -9.59
CA VAL A 116 6.55 10.42 -10.55
C VAL A 116 5.41 9.61 -9.94
N VAL A 117 5.68 8.50 -9.24
CA VAL A 117 4.64 7.64 -8.64
C VAL A 117 4.24 8.05 -7.22
N TYR A 118 5.09 8.85 -6.54
CA TYR A 118 4.84 9.38 -5.22
C TYR A 118 5.03 10.92 -5.19
N THR A 119 5.47 11.49 -4.08
CA THR A 119 5.59 12.94 -3.89
C THR A 119 6.66 13.57 -4.80
N PRO A 120 6.39 14.71 -5.45
CA PRO A 120 5.19 15.55 -5.34
C PRO A 120 4.05 15.16 -6.30
N THR A 121 4.30 14.38 -7.36
CA THR A 121 3.34 14.20 -8.47
C THR A 121 2.03 13.53 -8.03
N VAL A 122 2.07 12.62 -7.06
CA VAL A 122 0.86 12.00 -6.49
C VAL A 122 -0.12 13.03 -5.91
N GLY A 123 0.38 14.17 -5.39
CA GLY A 123 -0.48 15.26 -4.90
C GLY A 123 -1.24 15.96 -6.02
N GLU A 124 -0.59 16.22 -7.16
CA GLU A 124 -1.26 16.73 -8.37
C GLU A 124 -2.27 15.69 -8.91
N ALA A 125 -1.95 14.40 -8.82
CA ALA A 125 -2.84 13.32 -9.19
C ALA A 125 -4.09 13.25 -8.29
N CYS A 126 -3.95 13.37 -6.97
CA CYS A 126 -5.08 13.45 -6.04
C CYS A 126 -5.95 14.69 -6.29
N GLN A 127 -5.36 15.87 -6.52
CA GLN A 127 -6.12 17.08 -6.87
C GLN A 127 -6.96 16.95 -8.15
N LYS A 128 -6.61 15.98 -9.02
CA LYS A 128 -7.23 15.78 -10.34
C LYS A 128 -7.86 14.39 -10.47
N TYR A 129 -7.97 13.62 -9.39
CA TYR A 129 -8.19 12.18 -9.43
C TYR A 129 -9.43 11.79 -10.23
N GLY A 130 -10.57 12.45 -9.97
CA GLY A 130 -11.83 12.23 -10.70
C GLY A 130 -11.78 12.60 -12.19
N SER A 131 -10.82 13.41 -12.63
CA SER A 131 -10.61 13.76 -14.05
C SER A 131 -9.61 12.86 -14.78
N ILE A 132 -8.71 12.19 -14.04
CA ILE A 132 -7.70 11.26 -14.58
C ILE A 132 -8.05 9.79 -14.35
N TYR A 133 -9.17 9.51 -13.65
CA TYR A 133 -9.65 8.18 -13.31
C TYR A 133 -9.83 7.28 -14.55
N ARG A 134 -9.26 6.07 -14.50
CA ARG A 134 -9.25 5.11 -15.63
C ARG A 134 -9.66 3.71 -15.22
N ARG A 135 -9.09 3.21 -14.13
CA ARG A 135 -9.34 1.89 -13.55
C ARG A 135 -9.46 2.03 -12.04
N PRO A 136 -10.33 1.23 -11.38
CA PRO A 136 -10.38 1.20 -9.93
C PRO A 136 -9.08 0.63 -9.38
N GLN A 137 -8.49 1.35 -8.43
CA GLN A 137 -7.38 0.88 -7.61
C GLN A 137 -7.75 1.08 -6.14
N GLY A 138 -7.29 0.18 -5.26
CA GLY A 138 -7.73 0.12 -3.87
C GLY A 138 -9.18 -0.34 -3.71
N LEU A 139 -9.73 -0.13 -2.52
CA LEU A 139 -11.11 -0.42 -2.15
C LEU A 139 -11.73 0.84 -1.53
N TYR A 140 -12.95 1.19 -1.91
CA TYR A 140 -13.67 2.35 -1.39
C TYR A 140 -14.75 1.89 -0.42
N ILE A 141 -14.78 2.48 0.76
CA ILE A 141 -15.77 2.22 1.81
C ILE A 141 -16.29 3.59 2.26
N SER A 142 -17.59 3.76 2.35
CA SER A 142 -18.23 5.05 2.65
C SER A 142 -19.15 4.99 3.86
N LEU A 143 -19.60 6.15 4.34
CA LEU A 143 -20.62 6.23 5.40
C LEU A 143 -21.97 5.56 5.04
N LYS A 144 -22.19 5.21 3.76
CA LYS A 144 -23.37 4.46 3.31
C LYS A 144 -23.26 2.95 3.54
N ASP A 145 -22.04 2.47 3.81
CA ASP A 145 -21.69 1.05 3.92
C ASP A 145 -21.58 0.59 5.40
N LYS A 146 -21.98 1.44 6.35
CA LYS A 146 -22.03 1.15 7.79
C LYS A 146 -22.88 -0.11 8.07
N GLY A 147 -22.31 -1.08 8.79
CA GLY A 147 -22.96 -2.37 9.06
C GLY A 147 -22.92 -3.35 7.89
N LYS A 148 -22.13 -3.06 6.85
CA LYS A 148 -21.95 -3.88 5.63
C LYS A 148 -20.49 -3.94 5.18
N ILE A 149 -19.55 -3.46 5.97
CA ILE A 149 -18.13 -3.34 5.58
C ILE A 149 -17.54 -4.72 5.38
N LEU A 150 -17.94 -5.71 6.19
CA LEU A 150 -17.57 -7.10 5.98
C LEU A 150 -18.06 -7.65 4.63
N GLU A 151 -19.21 -7.19 4.11
CA GLU A 151 -19.68 -7.50 2.75
C GLU A 151 -18.78 -6.82 1.70
N VAL A 152 -18.42 -5.54 1.90
CA VAL A 152 -17.54 -4.77 1.01
C VAL A 152 -16.14 -5.40 0.93
N LEU A 153 -15.55 -5.77 2.07
CA LEU A 153 -14.26 -6.45 2.17
C LEU A 153 -14.27 -7.82 1.51
N LYS A 154 -15.37 -8.57 1.64
CA LYS A 154 -15.54 -9.89 1.01
C LYS A 154 -15.54 -9.85 -0.53
N ASN A 155 -15.72 -8.67 -1.14
CA ASN A 155 -15.55 -8.46 -2.58
C ASN A 155 -14.08 -8.35 -3.03
N TRP A 156 -13.13 -8.10 -2.11
CA TRP A 156 -11.71 -8.10 -2.46
C TRP A 156 -11.27 -9.52 -2.86
N PRO A 157 -10.62 -9.70 -4.03
CA PRO A 157 -10.39 -11.03 -4.60
C PRO A 157 -9.24 -11.78 -3.91
N GLU A 158 -8.29 -11.07 -3.32
CA GLU A 158 -7.21 -11.68 -2.56
C GLU A 158 -7.68 -12.01 -1.13
N ARG A 159 -7.13 -13.09 -0.56
CA ARG A 159 -7.50 -13.57 0.79
C ARG A 159 -6.37 -13.60 1.81
N SER A 160 -5.10 -13.59 1.39
CA SER A 160 -3.95 -13.56 2.30
C SER A 160 -3.25 -12.20 2.17
N ILE A 161 -3.48 -11.35 3.15
CA ILE A 161 -3.26 -9.90 3.04
C ILE A 161 -2.49 -9.38 4.27
N GLN A 162 -1.68 -8.31 4.12
CA GLN A 162 -0.67 -7.94 5.13
C GLN A 162 -0.59 -6.45 5.57
N VAL A 163 -0.66 -5.42 4.70
CA VAL A 163 -0.43 -3.95 4.99
C VAL A 163 -1.09 -2.91 4.02
N ILE A 164 -2.32 -2.40 4.23
CA ILE A 164 -2.85 -1.25 3.41
C ILE A 164 -2.44 0.02 4.14
N VAL A 165 -2.25 1.04 3.32
CA VAL A 165 -2.26 2.43 3.71
C VAL A 165 -3.69 2.96 3.55
N VAL A 166 -4.35 3.30 4.66
CA VAL A 166 -5.64 3.99 4.63
C VAL A 166 -5.44 5.50 4.70
N THR A 167 -6.31 6.25 4.02
CA THR A 167 -6.57 7.66 4.28
C THR A 167 -8.07 7.94 4.15
N ASP A 168 -8.60 8.90 4.92
CA ASP A 168 -9.92 9.50 4.67
C ASP A 168 -9.84 10.65 3.64
N GLY A 169 -8.64 11.16 3.39
CA GLY A 169 -8.33 12.26 2.48
C GLY A 169 -8.50 13.66 3.07
N GLU A 170 -8.72 13.79 4.39
CA GLU A 170 -8.92 15.09 5.05
C GLU A 170 -7.65 15.96 5.02
N ARG A 171 -6.46 15.34 4.98
CA ARG A 171 -5.19 16.08 4.93
C ARG A 171 -4.14 15.46 4.01
N ILE A 172 -4.42 15.45 2.70
CA ILE A 172 -3.45 15.00 1.69
C ILE A 172 -2.24 15.95 1.65
N LEU A 173 -1.11 15.50 2.21
CA LEU A 173 0.17 16.21 2.24
C LEU A 173 0.03 17.67 2.77
N GLY A 174 0.41 18.66 1.96
CA GLY A 174 0.20 20.09 2.20
C GLY A 174 -0.94 20.69 1.36
N LEU A 175 -1.83 19.85 0.81
CA LEU A 175 -2.88 20.26 -0.14
C LEU A 175 -4.27 20.37 0.52
N GLY A 176 -4.45 19.81 1.72
CA GLY A 176 -5.69 19.83 2.50
C GLY A 176 -6.66 18.71 2.14
N ASP A 177 -7.93 18.95 2.40
CA ASP A 177 -9.01 17.98 2.14
C ASP A 177 -9.24 17.78 0.63
N LEU A 178 -9.01 16.55 0.19
CA LEU A 178 -9.38 16.05 -1.15
C LEU A 178 -10.37 14.87 -1.06
N GLY A 179 -10.73 14.46 0.16
CA GLY A 179 -11.60 13.32 0.49
C GLY A 179 -11.28 12.07 -0.32
N CYS A 180 -12.32 11.50 -0.94
CA CYS A 180 -12.24 10.29 -1.78
C CYS A 180 -11.21 10.35 -2.93
N GLN A 181 -10.77 11.55 -3.36
CA GLN A 181 -9.70 11.69 -4.36
C GLN A 181 -8.29 11.44 -3.78
N GLY A 182 -8.17 11.32 -2.46
CA GLY A 182 -6.95 10.97 -1.73
C GLY A 182 -6.39 9.57 -1.99
N MET A 183 -7.17 8.67 -2.62
CA MET A 183 -6.80 7.26 -2.89
C MET A 183 -5.46 7.09 -3.64
N GLY A 184 -4.97 8.11 -4.33
CA GLY A 184 -3.62 8.11 -4.91
C GLY A 184 -2.49 7.91 -3.89
N ILE A 185 -2.65 8.38 -2.64
CA ILE A 185 -1.65 8.23 -1.58
C ILE A 185 -1.51 6.77 -1.13
N PRO A 186 -2.60 6.03 -0.78
CA PRO A 186 -2.60 4.57 -0.67
C PRO A 186 -1.90 3.84 -1.81
N VAL A 187 -2.32 4.08 -3.06
CA VAL A 187 -1.74 3.39 -4.23
C VAL A 187 -0.24 3.69 -4.37
N GLY A 188 0.15 4.95 -4.13
CA GLY A 188 1.54 5.39 -4.11
C GLY A 188 2.38 4.68 -3.04
N LYS A 189 2.01 4.80 -1.75
CA LYS A 189 2.79 4.17 -0.66
C LYS A 189 2.84 2.66 -0.78
N LEU A 190 1.76 1.98 -1.17
CA LEU A 190 1.79 0.52 -1.37
C LEU A 190 2.69 0.08 -2.54
N SER A 191 2.83 0.93 -3.55
CA SER A 191 3.82 0.73 -4.61
C SER A 191 5.26 0.82 -4.06
N LEU A 192 5.51 1.71 -3.08
CA LEU A 192 6.80 1.79 -2.38
C LEU A 192 7.02 0.60 -1.43
N TYR A 193 6.00 0.15 -0.70
CA TYR A 193 6.10 -1.06 0.14
C TYR A 193 6.47 -2.29 -0.67
N THR A 194 5.97 -2.43 -1.89
CA THR A 194 6.37 -3.54 -2.77
C THR A 194 7.76 -3.32 -3.37
N ALA A 195 8.07 -2.12 -3.87
CA ALA A 195 9.32 -1.85 -4.58
C ALA A 195 10.56 -1.72 -3.68
N LEU A 196 10.41 -1.14 -2.48
CA LEU A 196 11.50 -0.85 -1.54
C LEU A 196 11.51 -1.80 -0.34
N GLY A 197 10.33 -2.25 0.12
CA GLY A 197 10.19 -3.12 1.30
C GLY A 197 9.91 -4.60 1.00
N GLY A 198 9.40 -4.94 -0.18
CA GLY A 198 8.97 -6.31 -0.53
C GLY A 198 7.63 -6.78 0.07
N VAL A 199 6.71 -5.88 0.47
CA VAL A 199 5.51 -6.14 1.29
C VAL A 199 4.17 -6.11 0.49
N ARG A 200 3.03 -6.58 1.06
CA ARG A 200 1.67 -6.78 0.45
C ARG A 200 0.51 -6.27 1.37
N PRO A 201 -0.80 -6.08 0.98
CA PRO A 201 -1.63 -4.99 1.62
C PRO A 201 -3.13 -5.10 2.13
N SER A 202 -3.47 -4.84 3.44
CA SER A 202 -4.85 -4.67 4.11
C SER A 202 -5.00 -3.63 5.30
N ALA A 203 -6.12 -2.84 5.39
CA ALA A 203 -6.52 -1.67 6.29
C ALA A 203 -7.60 -0.76 5.56
N GLU A 204 -8.32 0.31 6.00
CA GLU A 204 -9.19 0.74 7.16
C GLU A 204 -10.15 1.91 6.70
N TYR A 205 -10.80 2.91 7.39
CA TYR A 205 -10.94 3.42 8.80
C TYR A 205 -12.22 4.31 9.03
N HIS A 206 -12.91 4.27 10.21
CA HIS A 206 -13.74 5.33 10.91
C HIS A 206 -14.58 4.78 12.12
N GLU A 207 -15.89 5.01 12.35
CA GLU A 207 -16.74 3.99 13.07
C GLU A 207 -16.64 2.66 12.30
N LEU A 208 -16.54 2.85 10.98
CA LEU A 208 -15.90 2.00 9.99
C LEU A 208 -14.71 1.16 10.52
N VAL A 209 -13.88 1.54 11.51
CA VAL A 209 -12.89 0.60 12.12
C VAL A 209 -13.46 -0.33 13.15
N GLU A 210 -14.34 0.08 14.06
CA GLU A 210 -14.73 -0.89 15.10
C GLU A 210 -15.41 -2.11 14.47
N GLU A 211 -15.98 -1.93 13.27
CA GLU A 211 -16.28 -2.99 12.31
C GLU A 211 -15.06 -3.43 11.45
N PHE A 212 -14.29 -2.56 10.78
CA PHE A 212 -13.16 -2.95 9.89
C PHE A 212 -11.96 -3.56 10.64
N MET A 213 -11.38 -2.92 11.67
CA MET A 213 -10.25 -3.45 12.46
C MET A 213 -10.60 -4.84 12.99
N ALA A 214 -11.80 -4.98 13.56
CA ALA A 214 -12.34 -6.28 13.97
C ALA A 214 -12.42 -7.25 12.79
N ALA A 215 -12.95 -6.82 11.63
CA ALA A 215 -13.02 -7.63 10.43
C ALA A 215 -11.64 -8.00 9.85
N VAL A 216 -10.60 -7.17 9.99
CA VAL A 216 -9.24 -7.46 9.50
C VAL A 216 -8.48 -8.36 10.45
N LYS A 217 -8.58 -8.15 11.75
CA LYS A 217 -8.11 -9.09 12.77
C LYS A 217 -8.83 -10.45 12.64
N GLN A 218 -10.11 -10.46 12.31
CA GLN A 218 -10.90 -11.67 12.06
C GLN A 218 -10.56 -12.38 10.73
N ASN A 219 -10.33 -11.64 9.64
CA ASN A 219 -10.20 -12.20 8.29
C ASN A 219 -8.74 -12.40 7.85
N TYR A 220 -7.77 -11.71 8.46
CA TYR A 220 -6.33 -11.82 8.16
C TYR A 220 -5.46 -12.18 9.39
N GLY A 221 -6.01 -12.10 10.61
CA GLY A 221 -5.37 -12.56 11.85
C GLY A 221 -4.46 -11.53 12.53
N GLU A 222 -4.05 -11.86 13.76
CA GLU A 222 -3.27 -11.02 14.70
C GLU A 222 -1.94 -10.43 14.18
N LYS A 223 -1.45 -10.87 13.01
CA LYS A 223 -0.11 -10.53 12.49
C LYS A 223 -0.14 -9.62 11.26
N VAL A 224 -1.33 -9.15 10.88
CA VAL A 224 -1.52 -8.09 9.88
C VAL A 224 -0.99 -6.76 10.42
N LEU A 225 -0.23 -6.02 9.62
CA LEU A 225 0.31 -4.70 9.99
C LEU A 225 -0.54 -3.62 9.33
N THR A 226 -1.36 -2.90 10.08
CA THR A 226 -2.10 -1.74 9.57
C THR A 226 -1.18 -0.52 9.47
N GLN A 227 -1.35 0.29 8.42
CA GLN A 227 -0.67 1.58 8.29
C GLN A 227 -1.64 2.75 8.06
N PHE A 228 -1.52 3.77 8.91
CA PHE A 228 -2.27 5.03 8.84
C PHE A 228 -1.48 6.12 8.12
N GLU A 229 -2.11 6.89 7.22
CA GLU A 229 -1.48 7.95 6.43
C GLU A 229 -2.41 9.14 6.12
N ASP A 230 -1.86 10.35 6.05
CA ASP A 230 -2.52 11.58 5.56
C ASP A 230 -3.90 11.88 6.24
N PHE A 231 -4.10 11.36 7.46
CA PHE A 231 -5.23 11.72 8.32
C PHE A 231 -5.06 13.16 8.85
N ALA A 232 -6.13 13.78 9.34
CA ALA A 232 -6.00 14.99 10.13
C ALA A 232 -5.35 14.70 11.50
N ASN A 233 -4.50 15.61 11.97
CA ASN A 233 -3.64 15.43 13.15
C ASN A 233 -4.36 14.89 14.41
N HIS A 234 -5.62 15.28 14.64
CA HIS A 234 -6.37 14.85 15.81
C HIS A 234 -6.70 13.35 15.73
N ASN A 235 -7.34 12.93 14.63
CA ASN A 235 -7.56 11.53 14.30
C ASN A 235 -6.24 10.76 14.34
N ALA A 236 -5.19 11.19 13.63
CA ALA A 236 -3.92 10.45 13.51
C ALA A 236 -3.30 10.03 14.86
N PHE A 237 -3.34 10.90 15.89
CA PHE A 237 -2.89 10.55 17.24
C PHE A 237 -3.88 9.62 17.95
N ASP A 238 -5.18 9.94 17.93
CA ASP A 238 -6.23 9.13 18.57
C ASP A 238 -6.26 7.69 18.01
N LEU A 239 -5.98 7.50 16.72
CA LEU A 239 -5.90 6.19 16.05
C LEU A 239 -4.74 5.36 16.62
N LEU A 240 -3.54 5.97 16.61
CA LEU A 240 -2.32 5.31 17.01
C LEU A 240 -2.35 4.97 18.50
N GLU A 241 -2.88 5.85 19.34
CA GLU A 241 -3.04 5.61 20.78
C GLU A 241 -4.07 4.51 21.08
N LYS A 242 -5.20 4.48 20.37
CA LYS A 242 -6.26 3.47 20.59
C LYS A 242 -5.90 2.05 20.16
N TYR A 243 -5.16 1.88 19.05
CA TYR A 243 -4.97 0.55 18.45
C TYR A 243 -3.60 -0.10 18.71
N ARG A 244 -2.58 0.65 19.15
CA ARG A 244 -1.21 0.15 19.44
C ARG A 244 -1.10 -0.98 20.47
N GLU A 245 -2.10 -1.17 21.32
CA GLU A 245 -2.13 -2.27 22.30
C GLU A 245 -2.91 -3.51 21.82
N SER A 246 -3.72 -3.37 20.77
CA SER A 246 -4.69 -4.39 20.34
C SER A 246 -4.42 -4.96 18.94
N HIS A 247 -3.63 -4.26 18.13
CA HIS A 247 -3.29 -4.60 16.75
C HIS A 247 -1.86 -4.15 16.43
N LEU A 248 -1.21 -4.81 15.46
CA LEU A 248 0.07 -4.35 14.93
C LEU A 248 -0.18 -3.15 14.00
N VAL A 249 0.05 -1.94 14.50
CA VAL A 249 -0.20 -0.67 13.78
C VAL A 249 1.06 0.19 13.65
N PHE A 250 1.10 0.99 12.60
CA PHE A 250 2.12 2.01 12.34
C PHE A 250 1.49 3.26 11.71
N ASN A 251 2.09 4.43 11.93
CA ASN A 251 1.77 5.68 11.25
C ASN A 251 3.08 6.37 10.83
N ASP A 252 3.28 6.59 9.53
CA ASP A 252 4.55 7.09 8.99
C ASP A 252 4.72 8.61 9.19
N ASP A 253 3.62 9.38 9.15
CA ASP A 253 3.62 10.83 9.39
C ASP A 253 4.10 11.20 10.81
N ILE A 254 3.79 10.35 11.79
CA ILE A 254 4.21 10.48 13.19
C ILE A 254 5.53 9.72 13.42
N GLN A 255 5.55 8.40 13.22
CA GLN A 255 6.64 7.52 13.68
C GLN A 255 7.76 7.39 12.65
N GLY A 256 7.42 7.25 11.37
CA GLY A 256 8.38 7.17 10.27
C GLY A 256 9.18 8.46 10.08
N THR A 257 8.48 9.59 10.10
CA THR A 257 9.09 10.93 10.02
C THR A 257 9.99 11.18 11.23
N ALA A 258 9.58 10.82 12.45
CA ALA A 258 10.46 10.89 13.62
C ALA A 258 11.71 9.98 13.47
N SER A 259 11.52 8.76 12.94
CA SER A 259 12.60 7.79 12.71
C SER A 259 13.64 8.28 11.70
N VAL A 260 13.23 8.79 10.54
CA VAL A 260 14.16 9.29 9.50
C VAL A 260 14.86 10.58 9.93
N VAL A 261 14.19 11.47 10.66
CA VAL A 261 14.82 12.67 11.26
C VAL A 261 15.87 12.26 12.31
N LEU A 262 15.56 11.31 13.19
CA LEU A 262 16.51 10.79 14.17
C LEU A 262 17.70 10.09 13.50
N ALA A 263 17.47 9.32 12.44
CA ALA A 263 18.54 8.70 11.65
C ALA A 263 19.46 9.76 11.00
N GLY A 264 18.89 10.87 10.51
CA GLY A 264 19.64 12.02 10.01
C GLY A 264 20.49 12.70 11.09
N LEU A 265 19.94 12.92 12.28
CA LEU A 265 20.68 13.46 13.44
C LEU A 265 21.82 12.53 13.87
N LEU A 266 21.57 11.22 13.97
CA LEU A 266 22.59 10.22 14.30
C LEU A 266 23.68 10.10 13.21
N ALA A 267 23.34 10.32 11.94
CA ALA A 267 24.30 10.40 10.86
C ALA A 267 25.16 11.67 10.95
N ALA A 268 24.58 12.82 11.27
CA ALA A 268 25.30 14.07 11.48
C ALA A 268 26.27 13.99 12.68
N LEU A 269 25.85 13.39 13.81
CA LEU A 269 26.70 13.18 14.99
C LEU A 269 27.97 12.36 14.70
N LYS A 270 27.92 11.40 13.76
CA LYS A 270 29.11 10.65 13.32
C LYS A 270 30.15 11.52 12.60
N VAL A 271 29.77 12.72 12.14
CA VAL A 271 30.65 13.68 11.46
C VAL A 271 31.11 14.79 12.42
N VAL A 272 30.20 15.32 13.26
CA VAL A 272 30.53 16.44 14.17
C VAL A 272 31.05 16.01 15.55
N GLY A 273 30.83 14.76 15.95
CA GLY A 273 31.13 14.27 17.29
C GLY A 273 30.08 14.62 18.35
N GLY A 274 30.24 14.09 19.56
CA GLY A 274 29.27 14.26 20.66
C GLY A 274 28.12 13.25 20.62
N THR A 275 27.10 13.52 21.44
CA THR A 275 25.91 12.68 21.62
C THR A 275 24.62 13.51 21.49
N LEU A 276 23.46 12.86 21.32
CA LEU A 276 22.17 13.54 21.26
C LEU A 276 21.86 14.39 22.52
N ALA A 277 22.47 14.09 23.66
CA ALA A 277 22.27 14.83 24.91
C ALA A 277 23.06 16.13 24.99
N ASP A 278 24.07 16.33 24.14
CA ASP A 278 24.94 17.51 24.13
C ASP A 278 24.33 18.68 23.33
N HIS A 279 23.19 18.47 22.67
CA HIS A 279 22.55 19.43 21.76
C HIS A 279 21.20 19.95 22.27
N THR A 280 20.91 21.20 21.96
CA THR A 280 19.59 21.83 22.17
C THR A 280 18.85 21.91 20.85
N TYR A 281 17.62 21.40 20.81
CA TYR A 281 16.79 21.31 19.61
C TYR A 281 15.76 22.43 19.55
N LEU A 282 15.60 23.06 18.38
CA LEU A 282 14.59 24.07 18.10
C LEU A 282 13.76 23.63 16.90
N PHE A 283 12.44 23.59 17.05
CA PHE A 283 11.49 23.20 16.02
C PHE A 283 10.66 24.40 15.55
N LEU A 284 10.55 24.59 14.24
CA LEU A 284 9.71 25.62 13.62
C LEU A 284 8.43 24.97 13.06
N GLY A 285 7.53 24.57 13.96
CA GLY A 285 6.30 23.85 13.65
C GLY A 285 5.81 23.03 14.84
N ALA A 286 4.51 22.71 14.86
CA ALA A 286 3.88 21.89 15.92
C ALA A 286 2.76 20.96 15.39
N GLY A 287 2.85 20.55 14.12
CA GLY A 287 2.07 19.43 13.55
C GLY A 287 2.69 18.07 13.88
N GLU A 288 2.08 16.96 13.44
CA GLU A 288 2.44 15.56 13.76
C GLU A 288 3.95 15.29 13.87
N ALA A 289 4.67 15.44 12.75
CA ALA A 289 6.11 15.25 12.60
C ALA A 289 6.98 16.01 13.63
N SER A 290 6.44 17.08 14.21
CA SER A 290 7.09 17.91 15.24
C SER A 290 6.49 17.70 16.65
N ARG A 291 5.24 17.24 16.76
CA ARG A 291 4.58 16.95 18.04
C ARG A 291 5.12 15.71 18.72
N PHE A 292 5.57 14.70 17.97
CA PHE A 292 6.16 13.49 18.55
C PHE A 292 7.46 13.78 19.33
N ALA A 293 8.14 14.90 19.07
CA ALA A 293 9.30 15.36 19.83
C ALA A 293 8.95 16.11 21.14
N TYR A 294 7.66 16.40 21.40
CA TYR A 294 7.21 17.21 22.55
C TYR A 294 6.71 16.38 23.74
N THR A 295 6.33 15.11 23.56
CA THR A 295 5.81 14.25 24.62
C THR A 295 6.94 13.78 25.56
N ARG A 296 6.77 14.03 26.86
CA ARG A 296 7.81 13.76 27.87
C ARG A 296 8.00 12.27 28.15
N SER A 297 9.22 11.92 28.53
CA SER A 297 9.65 10.65 29.17
C SER A 297 9.56 9.34 28.37
N GLU A 298 8.51 9.06 27.59
CA GLU A 298 8.24 7.67 27.13
C GLU A 298 9.19 7.14 26.05
N LEU A 299 9.81 8.01 25.25
CA LEU A 299 10.79 7.63 24.22
C LEU A 299 11.98 6.80 24.75
N TRP A 300 12.28 6.87 26.05
CA TRP A 300 13.41 6.16 26.67
C TRP A 300 13.08 4.71 27.08
N THR A 301 11.82 4.31 27.04
CA THR A 301 11.39 2.96 27.44
C THR A 301 11.24 2.01 26.25
N ALA A 302 10.98 2.53 25.04
CA ALA A 302 10.73 1.73 23.83
C ALA A 302 11.99 1.16 23.14
N PHE A 303 13.20 1.50 23.63
CA PHE A 303 14.48 1.09 23.06
C PHE A 303 15.41 0.47 24.13
N ARG A 304 14.87 -0.42 24.97
CA ARG A 304 15.59 -1.26 25.94
C ARG A 304 15.13 -2.71 25.88
#